data_AF-A0A945YEF1-F1
#
_entry.id   AF-A0A945YEF1-F1
#
_cell.length_a   1.000
_cell.length_b   1.000
_cell.length_c   1.000
_cell.angle_alpha   90.00
_cell.angle_beta   90.00
_cell.angle_gamma   90.00
#
_symmetry.space_group_name_H-M   'P 1'
#
loop_
_entity.id
_entity.type
_entity.pdbx_description
1 polymer ?
#
loop_
_entity_poly.entity_id
_entity_poly.type
_entity_poly.pdbx_seq_one_letter_code
_entity_poly.pdbx_strand_id
1 'polypeptide(L)'
;MILSTFCLSGLVRADNVAADIARIHIEAIGGETRVARLESFRAAGQSQVGEFVMEFQMWASRPQSIRIEVNLQNKTLVQGWDGKGEPWIQNGQDGP
;
A
#
# COMPACT_ATOMS: atom_id res chain seq x y z
N MET A 1 -20.43 32.54 37.19
CA MET A 1 -20.68 31.08 37.07
C MET A 1 -20.40 30.71 35.62
N ILE A 2 -19.18 30.30 35.29
CA ILE A 2 -18.77 29.94 33.92
C ILE A 2 -18.78 28.42 33.85
N LEU A 3 -19.71 27.87 33.08
CA LEU A 3 -19.76 26.44 32.77
C LEU A 3 -18.71 26.16 31.68
N SER A 4 -17.56 25.60 32.06
CA SER A 4 -16.59 25.05 31.10
C SER A 4 -17.12 23.72 30.58
N THR A 5 -17.62 23.72 29.36
CA THR A 5 -17.91 22.51 28.58
C THR A 5 -16.60 21.80 28.26
N PHE A 6 -16.31 20.71 28.95
CA PHE A 6 -15.24 19.79 28.56
C PHE A 6 -15.68 19.07 27.27
N CYS A 7 -15.00 19.34 26.16
CA CYS A 7 -15.10 18.52 24.96
C CYS A 7 -14.53 17.14 25.26
N LEU A 8 -15.41 16.15 25.45
CA LEU A 8 -15.06 14.74 25.54
C LEU A 8 -14.77 14.22 24.12
N SER A 9 -13.64 14.61 23.55
CA SER A 9 -13.15 14.04 22.30
C SER A 9 -12.66 12.62 22.60
N GLY A 10 -13.48 11.61 22.29
CA GLY A 10 -13.12 10.21 22.46
C GLY A 10 -11.79 9.89 21.79
N LEU A 11 -10.87 9.28 22.55
CA LEU A 11 -9.58 8.77 22.10
C LEU A 11 -9.77 7.64 21.06
N VAL A 12 -10.04 8.02 19.82
CA VAL A 12 -9.85 7.12 18.69
C VAL A 12 -8.34 6.99 18.49
N ARG A 13 -7.75 5.91 19.02
CA ARG A 13 -6.34 5.58 18.77
C ARG A 13 -6.18 5.15 17.32
N ALA A 14 -5.12 5.62 16.67
CA ALA A 14 -4.82 5.29 15.27
C ALA A 14 -4.82 3.77 15.00
N ASP A 15 -4.38 2.97 15.97
CA ASP A 15 -4.37 1.51 15.89
C ASP A 15 -5.77 0.91 15.70
N ASN A 16 -6.77 1.46 16.39
CA ASN A 16 -8.16 0.99 16.27
C ASN A 16 -8.72 1.31 14.88
N VAL A 17 -8.37 2.48 14.33
CA VAL A 17 -8.78 2.87 12.97
C VAL A 17 -8.12 1.98 11.92
N ALA A 18 -6.83 1.71 12.07
CA ALA A 18 -6.10 0.83 11.14
C ALA A 18 -6.69 -0.60 11.14
N ALA A 19 -7.00 -1.13 12.33
CA ALA A 19 -7.64 -2.44 12.46
C ALA A 19 -9.03 -2.48 11.80
N ASP A 20 -9.84 -1.43 12.00
CA ASP A 20 -11.17 -1.34 11.37
C ASP A 20 -11.10 -1.23 9.85
N ILE A 21 -10.17 -0.45 9.32
CA ILE A 21 -9.93 -0.34 7.87
C ILE A 21 -9.53 -1.71 7.32
N ALA A 22 -8.58 -2.40 7.96
CA ALA A 22 -8.16 -3.73 7.51
C ALA A 22 -9.33 -4.72 7.50
N ARG A 23 -10.15 -4.72 8.55
CA ARG A 23 -11.35 -5.57 8.63
C ARG A 23 -12.32 -5.31 7.48
N ILE A 24 -12.65 -4.06 7.20
CA ILE A 24 -13.57 -3.68 6.09
C ILE A 24 -13.04 -4.20 4.75
N HIS A 25 -11.73 -4.07 4.49
CA HIS A 25 -11.12 -4.53 3.24
C HIS A 25 -11.12 -6.05 3.13
N ILE A 26 -10.82 -6.77 4.23
CA ILE A 26 -10.88 -8.23 4.27
C ILE A 26 -12.29 -8.72 3.96
N GLU A 27 -13.31 -8.14 4.61
CA GLU A 27 -14.72 -8.46 4.37
C GLU A 27 -15.09 -8.22 2.90
N ALA A 28 -14.73 -7.06 2.34
CA ALA A 28 -15.03 -6.70 0.96
C ALA A 28 -14.38 -7.64 -0.09
N ILE A 29 -13.18 -8.15 0.18
CA ILE A 29 -12.49 -9.10 -0.70
C ILE A 29 -13.12 -10.50 -0.63
N GLY A 30 -13.88 -10.81 0.43
CA GLY A 30 -14.59 -12.08 0.63
C GLY A 30 -14.19 -12.84 1.89
N GLY A 31 -13.68 -12.12 2.90
CA GLY A 31 -13.38 -12.63 4.24
C GLY A 31 -11.98 -13.25 4.37
N GLU A 32 -11.61 -13.53 5.62
CA GLU A 32 -10.27 -14.02 6.00
C GLU A 32 -9.86 -15.29 5.25
N THR A 33 -10.75 -16.27 5.15
CA THR A 33 -10.47 -17.54 4.46
C THR A 33 -10.08 -17.34 3.00
N ARG A 34 -10.69 -16.37 2.32
CA ARG A 34 -10.38 -16.09 0.91
C ARG A 34 -9.05 -15.37 0.79
N VAL A 35 -8.78 -14.39 1.64
CA VAL A 35 -7.51 -13.65 1.69
C VAL A 35 -6.34 -14.58 2.08
N ALA A 36 -6.55 -15.50 3.03
CA ALA A 36 -5.54 -16.45 3.47
C ALA A 36 -5.11 -17.42 2.36
N ARG A 37 -6.03 -17.77 1.43
CA ARG A 37 -5.75 -18.63 0.27
C ARG A 37 -5.09 -17.91 -0.91
N LEU A 38 -4.92 -16.59 -0.85
CA LEU A 38 -4.24 -15.85 -1.92
C LEU A 38 -2.74 -16.12 -1.85
N GLU A 39 -2.25 -16.90 -2.81
CA GLU A 39 -0.82 -17.20 -2.98
C GLU A 39 -0.08 -16.10 -3.74
N SER A 40 -0.77 -15.45 -4.67
CA SER A 40 -0.22 -14.34 -5.45
C SER A 40 -1.34 -13.44 -5.94
N PHE A 41 -0.99 -12.19 -6.23
CA PHE A 41 -1.89 -11.29 -6.94
C PHE A 41 -1.12 -10.33 -7.84
N ARG A 42 -1.83 -9.83 -8.86
CA ARG A 42 -1.34 -8.79 -9.77
C ARG A 42 -2.30 -7.61 -9.69
N ALA A 43 -1.74 -6.40 -9.66
CA ALA A 43 -2.49 -5.16 -9.79
C ALA A 43 -1.86 -4.30 -10.89
N ALA A 44 -2.68 -3.50 -11.55
CA ALA A 44 -2.21 -2.48 -12.49
C ALA A 44 -3.11 -1.26 -12.35
N GLY A 45 -2.56 -0.08 -12.61
CA GLY A 45 -3.34 1.14 -12.53
C GLY A 45 -2.53 2.36 -12.85
N GLN A 46 -3.15 3.51 -12.61
CA GLN A 46 -2.51 4.81 -12.72
C GLN A 46 -2.44 5.46 -11.35
N SER A 47 -1.32 6.12 -11.07
CA SER A 47 -1.14 6.94 -9.88
C SER A 47 -0.81 8.35 -10.29
N GLN A 48 -1.41 9.33 -9.62
CA GLN A 48 -1.12 10.74 -9.83
C GLN A 48 -0.22 11.25 -8.70
N VAL A 49 0.94 11.77 -9.07
CA VAL A 49 1.88 12.43 -8.14
C VAL A 49 2.17 13.83 -8.66
N GLY A 50 1.54 14.82 -8.04
CA GLY A 50 1.53 16.19 -8.55
C GLY A 50 0.87 16.27 -9.92
N GLU A 51 1.62 16.78 -10.90
CA GLU A 51 1.17 16.89 -12.30
C GLU A 51 1.46 15.63 -13.13
N PHE A 52 2.19 14.65 -12.57
CA PHE A 52 2.56 13.44 -13.29
C PHE A 52 1.54 12.34 -13.07
N VAL A 53 1.11 11.70 -14.18
CA VAL A 53 0.38 10.43 -14.16
C VAL A 53 1.37 9.33 -14.50
N MET A 54 1.46 8.34 -13.62
CA MET A 54 2.35 7.20 -13.76
C MET A 54 1.53 5.92 -13.88
N GLU A 55 1.86 5.10 -14.86
CA GLU A 55 1.29 3.75 -14.95
C GLU A 55 2.11 2.82 -14.09
N PHE A 56 1.45 2.02 -13.26
CA PHE A 56 2.13 1.00 -12.48
C PHE A 56 1.59 -0.39 -12.77
N GLN A 57 2.47 -1.38 -12.62
CA GLN A 57 2.13 -2.79 -12.51
C GLN A 57 2.78 -3.34 -11.26
N MET A 58 2.03 -4.14 -10.50
CA MET A 58 2.50 -4.76 -9.28
C MET A 58 2.21 -6.26 -9.32
N TRP A 59 3.17 -7.03 -8.86
CA TRP A 59 3.05 -8.45 -8.58
C TRP A 59 3.47 -8.69 -7.15
N ALA A 60 2.67 -9.46 -6.42
CA ALA A 60 3.05 -9.93 -5.10
C ALA A 60 2.78 -11.42 -5.00
N SER A 61 3.65 -12.13 -4.28
CA SER A 61 3.49 -13.55 -3.99
C SER A 61 3.91 -13.86 -2.57
N ARG A 62 3.22 -14.81 -1.95
CA ARG A 62 3.64 -15.39 -0.69
C ARG A 62 4.95 -16.17 -0.86
N PRO A 63 5.77 -16.31 0.20
CA PRO A 63 5.55 -15.73 1.52
C PRO A 63 5.80 -14.21 1.59
N GLN A 64 6.68 -13.66 0.77
CA GLN A 64 7.20 -12.29 0.98
C GLN A 64 7.90 -11.72 -0.25
N SER A 65 7.32 -11.88 -1.44
CA SER A 65 7.88 -11.30 -2.66
C SER A 65 6.95 -10.24 -3.24
N ILE A 66 7.54 -9.13 -3.66
CA ILE A 66 6.83 -8.04 -4.35
C ILE A 66 7.71 -7.46 -5.45
N ARG A 67 7.10 -7.11 -6.57
CA ARG A 67 7.70 -6.37 -7.67
C ARG A 67 6.72 -5.28 -8.10
N ILE A 68 7.20 -4.05 -8.20
CA ILE A 68 6.45 -2.91 -8.69
C ILE A 68 7.24 -2.35 -9.87
N GLU A 69 6.56 -2.17 -10.98
CA GLU A 69 7.06 -1.48 -12.16
C GLU A 69 6.26 -0.19 -12.32
N VAL A 70 6.96 0.93 -12.48
CA VAL A 70 6.36 2.24 -12.72
C VAL A 70 6.90 2.78 -14.03
N ASN A 71 6.00 3.09 -14.96
CA ASN A 71 6.33 3.69 -16.24
C ASN A 71 6.08 5.20 -16.17
N LEU A 72 7.13 5.98 -16.42
CA LEU A 72 7.10 7.44 -16.50
C LEU A 72 7.91 7.89 -17.71
N GLN A 73 7.28 8.56 -18.68
CA GLN A 73 7.95 9.25 -19.80
C GLN A 73 9.07 8.40 -20.46
N ASN A 74 8.71 7.19 -20.91
CA ASN A 74 9.61 6.20 -21.53
C ASN A 74 10.70 5.60 -20.62
N LYS A 75 10.64 5.82 -19.31
CA LYS A 75 11.47 5.13 -18.32
C LYS A 75 10.62 4.16 -17.51
N THR A 76 11.17 2.99 -17.24
CA THR A 76 10.57 1.99 -16.34
C THR A 76 11.42 1.91 -15.09
N LEU A 77 10.90 2.41 -13.98
CA LEU A 77 11.46 2.18 -12.65
C LEU A 77 10.96 0.83 -12.17
N VAL A 78 11.87 -0.02 -11.69
CA VAL A 78 11.51 -1.30 -11.07
C VAL A 78 11.96 -1.28 -9.63
N GLN A 79 11.04 -1.55 -8.72
CA GLN A 79 11.36 -1.82 -7.32
C GLN A 79 10.93 -3.25 -6.98
N GLY A 80 11.76 -3.98 -6.24
CA GLY A 80 11.41 -5.32 -5.82
C GLY A 80 11.98 -5.69 -4.47
N TRP A 81 11.38 -6.72 -3.87
CA TRP A 81 11.86 -7.34 -2.66
C TRP A 81 11.43 -8.81 -2.68
N ASP A 82 12.32 -9.71 -2.27
CA ASP A 82 12.09 -11.17 -2.22
C ASP A 82 11.93 -11.67 -0.78
N GLY A 83 11.83 -10.73 0.16
CA GLY A 83 11.70 -11.03 1.57
C GLY A 83 13.03 -11.19 2.30
N LYS A 84 14.16 -11.02 1.61
CA LYS A 84 15.50 -11.16 2.15
C LYS A 84 16.31 -9.90 1.88
N GLY A 85 17.01 -9.43 2.91
CA GLY A 85 17.84 -8.23 2.79
C GLY A 85 17.03 -6.99 2.41
N GLU A 86 17.73 -6.02 1.83
CA GLU A 86 17.15 -4.75 1.42
C GLU A 86 16.41 -4.85 0.07
N PRO A 87 15.31 -4.11 -0.12
CA PRO A 87 14.68 -3.96 -1.42
C PRO A 87 15.66 -3.45 -2.48
N TRP A 88 15.51 -3.91 -3.72
CA TRP A 88 16.32 -3.44 -4.85
C TRP A 88 15.52 -2.50 -5.75
N ILE A 89 16.26 -1.60 -6.41
CA ILE A 89 15.75 -0.68 -7.42
C ILE A 89 16.58 -0.86 -8.68
N GLN A 90 15.94 -0.97 -9.84
CA GLN A 90 16.58 -1.01 -11.15
C GLN A 90 16.05 0.13 -12.03
N ASN A 91 16.96 0.75 -12.79
CA ASN A 91 16.71 1.87 -13.71
C ASN A 91 16.28 3.20 -13.06
N GLY A 92 16.26 3.29 -11.72
CA GLY A 92 16.34 4.56 -11.00
C GLY A 92 17.81 4.90 -10.82
N GLN A 93 18.49 5.39 -11.86
CA GLN A 93 19.80 6.00 -11.63
C GLN A 93 19.63 7.13 -10.63
N ASP A 94 20.53 7.11 -9.65
CA ASP A 94 20.69 8.01 -8.51
C ASP A 94 20.15 9.42 -8.77
N GLY A 95 19.40 9.94 -7.79
CA GLY A 95 19.13 11.38 -7.74
C GLY A 95 20.43 12.18 -7.80
N PRO A 96 20.38 13.47 -8.20
CA PRO A 96 21.57 14.31 -8.33
C PRO A 96 22.44 14.33 -7.06
#